data_AF-A0A2M4APT2-F1
#
_entry.id   AF-A0A2M4APT2-F1
#
_cell.length_a   1.000
_cell.length_b   1.000
_cell.length_c   1.000
_cell.angle_alpha   90.00
_cell.angle_beta   90.00
_cell.angle_gamma   90.00
#
_symmetry.space_group_name_H-M   'P 1'
#
loop_
_entity.id
_entity.type
_entity.pdbx_description
1 polymer ?
#
loop_
_entity_poly.entity_id
_entity_poly.type
_entity_poly.pdbx_seq_one_letter_code
_entity_poly.pdbx_strand_id
1 'polypeptide(L)'
;MASLGGRPDDLSSEDDGGFDLRQEIARSAFADMCHDWERNQKYDRALQLTIARLHAAGREAHVLDIGTGSGLLSMMAIRAGADSVVACEAFRPMADCAEQVLAANGMQNRVRLLKKRSTKVSVGPGLDMERRANVLVTELFDTELIGEGALGTYRHALEHLLTEDVLTIPHSATVYAQVVECPLALGWQQLKTLSNADGDILLRVPPDVTACRGSSAVFDVQLSQLPVGSFRMLTEPVPVFRFEWDNRNGLQLQRSVKSVCRARNAGFPQAVFMWWDLTMDKAGDVLLSCAPYWAHPDFQRLKSATNQRERRIPESNVIPWRDHWMQAIYFLPPIKIPLQTGHEFTVRAFHDEYSLWFAVGDDDTATDGGAPHCTCGWHIAQSRSRIGQLNDSLRNKRYLNYFERVFSSDSVVLVLSEGSLLGLAAARMGVKQVLLYEPNAISRRCMEAFVEHNSVKNVQFLASADALEPASAADVTHV
;
A
#
# COMPACT_ATOMS: atom_id res chain seq x y z
N MET A 1 49.32 -28.72 27.94
CA MET A 1 48.70 -29.98 27.49
C MET A 1 47.20 -29.83 27.63
N ALA A 2 46.49 -30.30 26.61
CA ALA A 2 45.11 -30.07 26.20
C ALA A 2 43.96 -30.25 27.22
N SER A 3 42.80 -29.76 26.74
CA SER A 3 41.40 -30.19 27.00
C SER A 3 40.64 -29.37 28.05
N LEU A 4 39.44 -28.80 27.84
CA LEU A 4 38.37 -28.85 26.83
C LEU A 4 37.73 -27.43 26.81
N GLY A 5 37.40 -26.76 25.71
CA GLY A 5 36.71 -27.28 24.53
C GLY A 5 35.18 -27.16 24.63
N GLY A 6 34.65 -26.10 25.25
CA GLY A 6 33.22 -25.77 25.17
C GLY A 6 32.92 -25.10 23.83
N ARG A 7 32.16 -25.78 22.97
CA ARG A 7 31.60 -25.21 21.73
C ARG A 7 30.53 -24.19 22.09
N PRO A 8 30.57 -22.95 21.57
CA PRO A 8 29.39 -22.12 21.46
C PRO A 8 28.52 -22.65 20.32
N ASP A 9 27.21 -22.61 20.55
CA ASP A 9 26.17 -23.01 19.62
C ASP A 9 26.36 -22.41 18.23
N ASP A 10 26.30 -23.29 17.25
CA ASP A 10 26.30 -23.04 15.82
C ASP A 10 24.93 -22.45 15.44
N LEU A 11 24.81 -21.12 15.53
CA LEU A 11 23.81 -20.35 14.78
C LEU A 11 24.52 -19.71 13.60
N SER A 12 24.65 -20.47 12.53
CA SER A 12 24.96 -19.98 11.20
C SER A 12 23.83 -19.06 10.70
N SER A 13 23.82 -17.79 11.12
CA SER A 13 23.29 -16.73 10.26
C SER A 13 24.44 -16.34 9.33
N GLU A 14 24.40 -16.87 8.11
CA GLU A 14 25.35 -16.54 7.04
C GLU A 14 25.48 -15.02 6.92
N ASP A 15 26.71 -14.50 7.01
CA ASP A 15 27.08 -13.15 6.58
C ASP A 15 26.82 -13.08 5.07
N ASP A 16 25.68 -12.53 4.67
CA ASP A 16 25.24 -12.40 3.27
C ASP A 16 26.09 -11.40 2.45
N GLY A 17 27.22 -10.95 3.03
CA GLY A 17 28.12 -9.96 2.46
C GLY A 17 27.47 -8.58 2.31
N GLY A 18 26.41 -8.29 3.07
CA GLY A 18 25.59 -7.08 3.00
C GLY A 18 24.61 -7.07 1.83
N PHE A 19 24.15 -8.23 1.35
CA PHE A 19 23.19 -8.31 0.25
C PHE A 19 21.84 -7.69 0.62
N ASP A 20 21.28 -8.05 1.77
CA ASP A 20 20.03 -7.50 2.30
C ASP A 20 20.13 -5.99 2.44
N LEU A 21 21.26 -5.51 2.99
CA LEU A 21 21.53 -4.08 3.13
C LEU A 21 21.56 -3.35 1.78
N ARG A 22 22.27 -3.93 0.78
CA ARG A 22 22.32 -3.37 -0.58
C ARG A 22 20.96 -3.41 -1.26
N GLN A 23 20.17 -4.46 -1.03
CA GLN A 23 18.84 -4.59 -1.58
C GLN A 23 17.87 -3.58 -0.96
N GLU A 24 17.95 -3.37 0.36
CA GLU A 24 17.18 -2.35 1.08
C GLU A 24 17.50 -0.94 0.57
N ILE A 25 18.79 -0.62 0.38
CA ILE A 25 19.21 0.65 -0.24
C ILE A 25 18.65 0.77 -1.67
N ALA A 26 18.83 -0.27 -2.50
CA ALA A 26 18.43 -0.23 -3.90
C ALA A 26 16.91 -0.12 -4.10
N ARG A 27 16.11 -0.64 -3.16
CA ARG A 27 14.64 -0.59 -3.19
C ARG A 27 14.05 0.53 -2.36
N SER A 28 14.89 1.31 -1.68
CA SER A 28 14.41 2.46 -0.92
C SER A 28 13.74 3.48 -1.83
N ALA A 29 12.67 4.09 -1.33
CA ALA A 29 11.94 5.11 -2.07
C ALA A 29 12.67 6.48 -2.12
N PHE A 30 13.85 6.60 -1.49
CA PHE A 30 14.55 7.88 -1.30
C PHE A 30 14.79 8.65 -2.61
N ALA A 31 15.06 7.95 -3.72
CA ALA A 31 15.26 8.60 -5.01
C ALA A 31 13.99 9.28 -5.53
N ASP A 32 12.84 8.59 -5.51
CA ASP A 32 11.55 9.16 -5.92
C ASP A 32 11.16 10.31 -4.99
N MET A 33 11.32 10.14 -3.68
CA MET A 33 11.05 11.18 -2.68
C MET A 33 11.89 12.45 -2.90
N CYS A 34 13.15 12.32 -3.31
CA CYS A 34 14.00 13.45 -3.68
C CYS A 34 13.55 14.13 -4.99
N HIS A 35 12.92 13.39 -5.91
CA HIS A 35 12.37 13.91 -7.15
C HIS A 35 10.92 14.43 -7.03
N ASP A 36 10.23 14.15 -5.94
CA ASP A 36 8.92 14.74 -5.63
C ASP A 36 9.07 16.23 -5.29
N TRP A 37 8.96 17.02 -6.35
CA TRP A 37 9.09 18.47 -6.30
C TRP A 37 8.02 19.12 -5.42
N GLU A 38 6.77 18.64 -5.48
CA GLU A 38 5.71 19.24 -4.69
C GLU A 38 5.93 18.97 -3.20
N ARG A 39 6.22 17.73 -2.81
CA ARG A 39 6.58 17.38 -1.43
C ARG A 39 7.65 18.32 -0.91
N ASN A 40 8.76 18.41 -1.63
CA ASN A 40 9.90 19.22 -1.21
C ASN A 40 9.55 20.70 -1.06
N GLN A 41 8.75 21.27 -1.97
CA GLN A 41 8.30 22.66 -1.88
C GLN A 41 7.35 22.91 -0.70
N LYS A 42 6.43 21.98 -0.42
CA LYS A 42 5.44 22.12 0.65
C LYS A 42 6.10 22.02 2.02
N TYR A 43 7.05 21.09 2.22
CA TYR A 43 7.86 21.01 3.44
C TYR A 43 8.73 22.26 3.65
N ASP A 44 9.46 22.71 2.61
CA ASP A 44 10.29 23.91 2.70
C ASP A 44 9.46 25.15 3.06
N ARG A 45 8.29 25.31 2.41
CA ARG A 45 7.39 26.43 2.69
C ARG A 45 6.83 26.38 4.11
N ALA A 46 6.44 25.21 4.60
CA ALA A 46 5.91 25.05 5.95
C ALA A 46 6.97 25.33 7.03
N LEU A 47 8.22 24.89 6.81
CA LEU A 47 9.35 25.20 7.68
C LEU A 47 9.61 26.70 7.73
N GLN A 48 9.66 27.37 6.57
CA GLN A 48 9.83 28.83 6.50
C GLN A 48 8.74 29.59 7.28
N LEU A 49 7.47 29.23 7.06
CA LEU A 49 6.34 29.87 7.74
C LEU A 49 6.40 29.65 9.26
N THR A 50 6.65 28.42 9.68
CA THR A 50 6.67 28.04 11.10
C THR A 50 7.79 28.74 11.86
N ILE A 51 9.01 28.70 11.31
CA ILE A 51 10.18 29.33 11.93
C ILE A 51 10.04 30.86 11.94
N ALA A 52 9.62 31.47 10.83
CA ALA A 52 9.42 32.93 10.77
C ALA A 52 8.38 33.41 11.80
N ARG A 53 7.30 32.63 12.03
CA ARG A 53 6.29 32.96 13.05
C ARG A 53 6.83 32.85 14.47
N LEU A 54 7.65 31.85 14.77
CA LEU A 54 8.30 31.73 16.08
C LEU A 54 9.22 32.92 16.35
N HIS A 55 10.05 33.27 15.38
CA HIS A 55 10.96 34.43 15.48
C HIS A 55 10.20 35.76 15.60
N ALA A 56 9.13 35.95 14.83
CA ALA A 56 8.27 37.13 14.95
C ALA A 56 7.61 37.24 16.34
N ALA A 57 7.40 36.12 17.02
CA ALA A 57 6.93 36.06 18.40
C ALA A 57 8.06 36.12 19.45
N GLY A 58 9.31 36.35 19.04
CA GLY A 58 10.47 36.43 19.93
C GLY A 58 10.90 35.09 20.53
N ARG A 59 10.54 33.96 19.90
CA ARG A 59 10.87 32.60 20.35
C ARG A 59 11.90 31.97 19.42
N GLU A 60 12.88 31.27 19.99
CA GLU A 60 13.81 30.43 19.22
C GLU A 60 13.10 29.21 18.61
N ALA A 61 13.61 28.72 17.48
CA ALA A 61 13.16 27.52 16.78
C ALA A 61 14.20 26.40 16.93
N HIS A 62 13.91 25.44 17.81
CA HIS A 62 14.68 24.22 18.00
C HIS A 62 13.97 23.06 17.29
N VAL A 63 14.55 22.63 16.17
CA VAL A 63 13.93 21.66 15.27
C VAL A 63 14.46 20.25 15.57
N LEU A 64 13.54 19.30 15.68
CA LEU A 64 13.82 17.87 15.60
C LEU A 64 13.31 17.34 14.27
N ASP A 65 14.19 16.68 13.51
CA ASP A 65 13.89 15.99 12.25
C ASP A 65 13.95 14.47 12.48
N ILE A 66 12.80 13.79 12.44
CA ILE A 66 12.71 12.34 12.65
C ILE A 66 12.58 11.63 11.30
N GLY A 67 13.46 10.65 11.06
CA GLY A 67 13.52 9.97 9.76
C GLY A 67 14.17 10.87 8.72
N THR A 68 15.34 11.42 9.04
CA THR A 68 15.94 12.50 8.24
C THR A 68 16.32 12.06 6.81
N GLY A 69 16.45 10.75 6.55
CA GLY A 69 16.84 10.21 5.26
C GLY A 69 18.18 10.77 4.82
N SER A 70 18.18 11.64 3.81
CA SER A 70 19.38 12.32 3.28
C SER A 70 19.75 13.61 4.02
N GLY A 71 19.00 14.03 5.04
CA GLY A 71 19.20 15.32 5.71
C GLY A 71 18.47 16.50 5.05
N LEU A 72 17.63 16.25 4.02
CA LEU A 72 17.00 17.31 3.23
C LEU A 72 16.17 18.29 4.07
N LEU A 73 15.30 17.77 4.94
CA LEU A 73 14.40 18.60 5.76
C LEU A 73 15.18 19.38 6.83
N SER A 74 16.19 18.75 7.42
CA SER A 74 17.16 19.43 8.29
C SER A 74 17.87 20.60 7.60
N MET A 75 18.31 20.44 6.35
CA MET A 75 18.93 21.53 5.58
C MET A 75 17.93 22.65 5.25
N MET A 76 16.67 22.31 4.94
CA MET A 76 15.60 23.29 4.77
C MET A 76 15.35 24.10 6.05
N ALA A 77 15.32 23.44 7.21
CA ALA A 77 15.17 24.10 8.51
C ALA A 77 16.31 25.07 8.80
N ILE A 78 17.57 24.66 8.54
CA ILE A 78 18.75 25.51 8.66
C ILE A 78 18.66 26.75 7.77
N ARG A 79 18.24 26.59 6.51
CA ARG A 79 18.04 27.70 5.57
C ARG A 79 16.91 28.63 5.98
N ALA A 80 15.84 28.08 6.56
CA ALA A 80 14.70 28.84 7.08
C ALA A 80 15.03 29.65 8.36
N GLY A 81 16.21 29.43 8.94
CA GLY A 81 16.70 30.21 10.08
C GLY A 81 16.60 29.49 11.42
N ALA A 82 16.38 28.18 11.47
CA ALA A 82 16.33 27.45 12.74
C ALA A 82 17.57 27.70 13.61
N ASP A 83 17.35 27.95 14.90
CA ASP A 83 18.38 28.24 15.90
C ASP A 83 19.19 26.99 16.24
N SER A 84 18.54 25.82 16.23
CA SER A 84 19.22 24.52 16.30
C SER A 84 18.44 23.44 15.57
N VAL A 85 19.15 22.46 15.02
CA VAL A 85 18.56 21.30 14.34
C VAL A 85 19.22 20.02 14.85
N VAL A 86 18.40 19.11 15.34
CA VAL A 86 18.79 17.72 15.63
C VAL A 86 18.04 16.83 14.64
N ALA A 87 18.76 15.94 13.98
CA ALA A 87 18.19 14.99 13.04
C ALA A 87 18.44 13.56 13.52
N CYS A 88 17.50 12.64 13.33
CA CYS A 88 17.72 11.23 13.62
C CYS A 88 17.33 10.32 12.45
N GLU A 89 18.15 9.29 12.23
CA GLU A 89 17.96 8.28 11.19
C GLU A 89 18.30 6.91 11.77
N ALA A 90 17.37 5.98 11.67
CA ALA A 90 17.51 4.63 12.20
C ALA A 90 18.30 3.73 11.24
N PHE A 91 18.17 3.94 9.94
CA PHE A 91 18.82 3.13 8.92
C PHE A 91 20.25 3.60 8.68
N ARG A 92 21.21 2.81 9.14
CA ARG A 92 22.62 3.22 9.22
C ARG A 92 23.22 3.72 7.90
N PRO A 93 23.03 3.04 6.74
CA PRO A 93 23.55 3.52 5.47
C PRO A 93 23.00 4.91 5.08
N MET A 94 21.74 5.19 5.39
CA MET A 94 21.15 6.50 5.12
C MET A 94 21.65 7.56 6.08
N ALA A 95 21.87 7.23 7.35
CA ALA A 95 22.50 8.14 8.28
C ALA A 95 23.94 8.50 7.85
N ASP A 96 24.71 7.53 7.33
CA ASP A 96 26.04 7.77 6.78
C ASP A 96 25.97 8.61 5.48
N CYS A 97 24.95 8.40 4.64
CA CYS A 97 24.65 9.24 3.48
C CYS A 97 24.33 10.69 3.88
N ALA A 98 23.44 10.89 4.86
CA ALA A 98 23.07 12.22 5.36
C ALA A 98 24.28 13.00 5.87
N GLU A 99 25.19 12.35 6.59
CA GLU A 99 26.42 12.98 7.07
C GLU A 99 27.27 13.53 5.90
N GLN A 100 27.41 12.76 4.82
CA GLN A 100 28.13 13.19 3.62
C GLN A 100 27.40 14.33 2.89
N VAL A 101 26.08 14.24 2.75
CA VAL A 101 25.26 15.28 2.11
C VAL A 101 25.33 16.59 2.90
N LEU A 102 25.23 16.54 4.23
CA LEU A 102 25.36 17.70 5.10
C LEU A 102 26.75 18.35 4.97
N ALA A 103 27.82 17.55 4.95
CA ALA A 103 29.17 18.03 4.75
C ALA A 103 29.36 18.68 3.38
N ALA A 104 28.84 18.07 2.32
CA ALA A 104 28.90 18.61 0.96
C ALA A 104 28.16 19.96 0.82
N ASN A 105 27.17 20.23 1.67
CA ASN A 105 26.43 21.48 1.73
C ASN A 105 26.94 22.46 2.81
N GLY A 106 28.05 22.15 3.48
CA GLY A 106 28.63 23.00 4.53
C GLY A 106 27.77 23.13 5.79
N MET A 107 26.89 22.16 6.05
CA MET A 107 25.93 22.15 7.16
C MET A 107 26.25 21.10 8.24
N GLN A 108 27.37 20.39 8.15
CA GLN A 108 27.75 19.33 9.10
C GLN A 108 27.87 19.82 10.55
N ASN A 109 28.28 21.07 10.76
CA ASN A 109 28.39 21.68 12.09
C ASN A 109 27.12 22.42 12.53
N ARG A 110 26.10 22.47 11.66
CA ARG A 110 24.81 23.15 11.90
C ARG A 110 23.72 22.17 12.30
N VAL A 111 23.85 20.89 11.92
CA VAL A 111 22.89 19.82 12.20
C VAL A 111 23.55 18.75 13.07
N ARG A 112 22.95 18.46 14.22
CA ARG A 112 23.38 17.33 15.05
C ARG A 112 22.70 16.05 14.57
N LEU A 113 23.42 15.23 13.81
CA LEU A 113 22.91 13.97 13.28
C LEU A 113 23.07 12.82 14.27
N LEU A 114 21.96 12.17 14.62
CA LEU A 114 21.87 11.01 15.50
C LEU A 114 21.57 9.75 14.66
N LYS A 115 22.53 8.85 14.57
CA LYS A 115 22.40 7.58 13.82
C LYS A 115 21.65 6.52 14.65
N LYS A 116 20.43 6.86 15.10
CA LYS A 116 19.56 6.10 16.01
C LYS A 116 18.09 6.32 15.67
N ARG A 117 17.23 5.34 16.00
CA ARG A 117 15.77 5.51 16.00
C ARG A 117 15.36 6.54 17.06
N SER A 118 14.35 7.36 16.76
CA SER A 118 13.82 8.39 17.68
C SER A 118 13.43 7.84 19.05
N THR A 119 12.91 6.62 19.12
CA THR A 119 12.54 5.93 20.37
C THR A 119 13.73 5.58 21.28
N LYS A 120 14.96 5.77 20.79
CA LYS A 120 16.20 5.57 21.56
C LYS A 120 16.95 6.89 21.83
N VAL A 121 16.37 8.02 21.46
CA VAL A 121 16.94 9.35 21.70
C VAL A 121 16.63 9.79 23.12
N SER A 122 17.64 10.31 23.81
CA SER A 122 17.52 10.82 25.18
C SER A 122 17.70 12.33 25.25
N VAL A 123 16.96 12.99 26.15
CA VAL A 123 17.02 14.45 26.34
C VAL A 123 17.61 14.80 27.71
N GLY A 124 18.63 15.66 27.73
CA GLY A 124 19.26 16.19 28.93
C GLY A 124 20.67 16.72 28.65
N PRO A 125 21.30 17.40 29.63
CA PRO A 125 22.63 17.97 29.46
C PRO A 125 23.67 16.90 29.05
N GLY A 126 24.34 17.12 27.92
CA GLY A 126 25.36 16.20 27.38
C GLY A 126 24.82 14.88 26.79
N LEU A 127 23.50 14.72 26.67
CA LEU A 127 22.87 13.54 26.06
C LEU A 127 22.68 13.72 24.54
N ASP A 128 21.85 12.87 23.92
CA ASP A 128 21.59 12.95 22.48
C ASP A 128 20.99 14.32 22.09
N MET A 129 20.09 14.86 22.90
CA MET A 129 19.53 16.22 22.78
C MET A 129 19.74 16.99 24.08
N GLU A 130 20.33 18.20 24.01
CA GLU A 130 20.53 19.04 25.20
C GLU A 130 19.21 19.52 25.84
N ARG A 131 18.16 19.65 25.02
CA ARG A 131 16.83 20.15 25.41
C ARG A 131 15.75 19.55 24.50
N ARG A 132 14.50 19.63 24.93
CA ARG A 132 13.34 19.26 24.09
C ARG A 132 13.18 20.24 22.93
N ALA A 133 12.76 19.74 21.76
CA ALA A 133 12.50 20.55 20.59
C ALA A 133 11.09 21.16 20.62
N ASN A 134 10.92 22.37 20.09
CA ASN A 134 9.63 23.05 19.96
C ASN A 134 9.11 23.10 18.51
N VAL A 135 9.87 22.54 17.57
CA VAL A 135 9.42 22.25 16.20
C VAL A 135 9.77 20.79 15.89
N LEU A 136 8.77 20.00 15.50
CA LEU A 136 8.99 18.66 14.94
C LEU A 136 8.72 18.71 13.44
N VAL A 137 9.69 18.28 12.64
CA VAL A 137 9.47 17.94 11.24
C VAL A 137 9.71 16.45 11.07
N THR A 138 8.85 15.79 10.30
CA THR A 138 8.99 14.36 10.02
C THR A 138 8.26 14.01 8.74
N GLU A 139 8.76 12.98 8.07
CA GLU A 139 8.10 12.39 6.94
C GLU A 139 8.25 10.87 7.07
N LEU A 140 7.26 10.27 7.73
CA LEU A 140 7.17 8.84 8.07
C LEU A 140 5.82 8.30 7.60
N PHE A 141 5.37 8.78 6.44
CA PHE A 141 4.04 8.50 5.92
C PHE A 141 4.20 7.60 4.71
N ASP A 142 3.35 6.60 4.60
CA ASP A 142 3.22 5.76 3.41
C ASP A 142 1.89 6.04 2.70
N THR A 143 1.55 5.22 1.70
CA THR A 143 0.24 5.29 1.05
C THR A 143 -0.92 5.13 2.06
N GLU A 144 -0.72 4.40 3.16
CA GLU A 144 -1.72 4.26 4.24
C GLU A 144 -1.65 5.37 5.31
N LEU A 145 -0.78 6.37 5.16
CA LEU A 145 -0.41 7.39 6.14
C LEU A 145 0.30 6.83 7.38
N ILE A 146 -0.22 5.77 8.00
CA ILE A 146 0.22 5.27 9.30
C ILE A 146 1.06 3.99 9.23
N GLY A 147 1.23 3.37 8.04
CA GLY A 147 1.83 2.05 7.88
C GLY A 147 3.31 1.98 8.24
N GLU A 148 4.01 3.13 8.22
CA GLU A 148 5.42 3.24 8.66
C GLU A 148 5.58 3.59 10.15
N GLY A 149 4.49 3.46 10.94
CA GLY A 149 4.55 3.65 12.39
C GLY A 149 4.56 5.11 12.84
N ALA A 150 3.93 5.99 12.05
CA ALA A 150 3.77 7.41 12.39
C ALA A 150 3.16 7.59 13.78
N LEU A 151 2.07 6.87 14.09
CA LEU A 151 1.35 7.03 15.38
C LEU A 151 2.24 6.76 16.59
N GLY A 152 2.91 5.61 16.63
CA GLY A 152 3.83 5.27 17.73
C GLY A 152 5.00 6.25 17.84
N THR A 153 5.54 6.69 16.71
CA THR A 153 6.67 7.62 16.66
C THR A 153 6.30 9.01 17.19
N TYR A 154 5.18 9.60 16.74
CA TYR A 154 4.70 10.89 17.23
C TYR A 154 4.37 10.83 18.73
N ARG A 155 3.69 9.78 19.19
CA ARG A 155 3.35 9.62 20.62
C ARG A 155 4.60 9.60 21.50
N HIS A 156 5.62 8.84 21.11
CA HIS A 156 6.90 8.81 21.83
C HIS A 156 7.58 10.19 21.81
N ALA A 157 7.63 10.85 20.65
CA ALA A 157 8.28 12.15 20.52
C ALA A 157 7.60 13.21 21.40
N LEU A 158 6.26 13.28 21.39
CA LEU A 158 5.49 14.19 22.25
C LEU A 158 5.77 13.96 23.74
N GLU A 159 5.94 12.71 24.14
CA GLU A 159 6.17 12.36 25.54
C GLU A 159 7.61 12.64 26.00
N HIS A 160 8.61 12.36 25.16
CA HIS A 160 10.01 12.32 25.59
C HIS A 160 10.91 13.39 24.96
N LEU A 161 10.60 13.85 23.75
CA LEU A 161 11.52 14.64 22.91
C LEU A 161 11.07 16.09 22.68
N LEU A 162 9.77 16.37 22.82
CA LEU A 162 9.16 17.63 22.40
C LEU A 162 8.63 18.44 23.59
N THR A 163 8.57 19.76 23.44
CA THR A 163 7.90 20.65 24.39
C THR A 163 6.37 20.53 24.28
N GLU A 164 5.64 20.96 25.31
CA GLU A 164 4.17 20.92 25.31
C GLU A 164 3.55 21.84 24.25
N ASP A 165 4.26 22.90 23.86
CA ASP A 165 3.85 23.92 22.89
C ASP A 165 4.46 23.70 21.49
N VAL A 166 4.84 22.46 21.18
CA VAL A 166 5.48 22.07 19.92
C VAL A 166 4.61 22.43 18.71
N LEU A 167 5.27 22.85 17.63
CA LEU A 167 4.67 22.96 16.30
C LEU A 167 5.15 21.79 15.43
N THR A 168 4.20 21.02 14.90
CA THR A 168 4.49 19.85 14.06
C THR A 168 4.37 20.19 12.58
N ILE A 169 5.25 19.63 11.75
CA ILE A 169 5.24 19.70 10.29
C ILE A 169 5.35 18.26 9.76
N PRO A 170 4.27 17.71 9.16
CA PRO A 170 2.95 18.33 9.01
C PRO A 170 2.24 18.57 10.34
N HIS A 171 1.31 19.54 10.37
CA HIS A 171 0.53 19.86 11.57
C HIS A 171 -0.59 18.86 11.81
N SER A 172 -1.33 18.52 10.76
CA SER A 172 -2.39 17.50 10.82
C SER A 172 -2.51 16.74 9.51
N ALA A 173 -3.09 15.56 9.58
CA ALA A 173 -3.43 14.73 8.42
C ALA A 173 -4.93 14.42 8.40
N THR A 174 -5.52 14.30 7.21
CA THR A 174 -6.90 13.82 7.03
C THR A 174 -6.92 12.68 6.03
N VAL A 175 -7.43 11.52 6.44
CA VAL A 175 -7.66 10.35 5.57
C VAL A 175 -9.06 10.46 4.98
N TYR A 176 -9.16 10.26 3.69
CA TYR A 176 -10.40 10.28 2.91
C TYR A 176 -10.77 8.88 2.42
N ALA A 177 -12.06 8.61 2.40
CA ALA A 177 -12.65 7.43 1.81
C ALA A 177 -13.68 7.83 0.75
N GLN A 178 -13.65 7.20 -0.40
CA GLN A 178 -14.65 7.37 -1.45
C GLN A 178 -15.20 6.00 -1.85
N VAL A 179 -16.50 5.79 -1.63
CA VAL A 179 -17.14 4.51 -1.97
C VAL A 179 -17.41 4.48 -3.46
N VAL A 180 -17.04 3.39 -4.12
CA VAL A 180 -17.17 3.22 -5.56
C VAL A 180 -17.78 1.87 -5.94
N GLU A 181 -18.51 1.87 -7.05
CA GLU A 181 -18.72 0.67 -7.86
C GLU A 181 -17.57 0.60 -8.87
N CYS A 182 -16.76 -0.45 -8.87
CA CYS A 182 -15.63 -0.62 -9.77
C CYS A 182 -15.44 -2.10 -10.11
N PRO A 183 -16.14 -2.62 -11.14
CA PRO A 183 -16.04 -4.03 -11.54
C PRO A 183 -14.64 -4.45 -11.99
N LEU A 184 -13.83 -3.48 -12.47
CA LEU A 184 -12.43 -3.69 -12.78
C LEU A 184 -11.64 -4.02 -11.51
N ALA A 185 -11.74 -3.17 -10.48
CA ALA A 185 -11.05 -3.39 -9.22
C ALA A 185 -11.55 -4.65 -8.50
N LEU A 186 -12.86 -4.89 -8.51
CA LEU A 186 -13.42 -6.12 -7.96
C LEU A 186 -12.83 -7.37 -8.64
N GLY A 187 -12.52 -7.28 -9.94
CA GLY A 187 -11.81 -8.33 -10.68
C GLY A 187 -10.36 -8.56 -10.27
N TRP A 188 -9.77 -7.72 -9.42
CA TRP A 188 -8.45 -7.96 -8.81
C TRP A 188 -8.53 -8.66 -7.45
N GLN A 189 -9.75 -8.87 -6.94
CA GLN A 189 -10.03 -9.46 -5.64
C GLN A 189 -10.87 -10.74 -5.78
N GLN A 190 -11.93 -10.71 -6.59
CA GLN A 190 -12.86 -11.82 -6.74
C GLN A 190 -12.65 -12.51 -8.08
N LEU A 191 -12.41 -13.81 -8.05
CA LEU A 191 -12.39 -14.63 -9.26
C LEU A 191 -13.77 -14.70 -9.90
N LYS A 192 -13.77 -14.80 -11.22
CA LYS A 192 -14.96 -14.98 -12.05
C LYS A 192 -15.03 -16.43 -12.53
N THR A 193 -16.26 -16.90 -12.73
CA THR A 193 -16.53 -18.16 -13.43
C THR A 193 -15.85 -18.13 -14.81
N LEU A 194 -15.19 -19.23 -15.16
CA LEU A 194 -14.55 -19.39 -16.47
C LEU A 194 -15.49 -20.13 -17.42
N SER A 195 -15.78 -19.49 -18.55
CA SER A 195 -16.61 -20.04 -19.63
C SER A 195 -15.87 -20.05 -20.96
N ASN A 196 -16.25 -20.97 -21.85
CA ASN A 196 -15.77 -21.01 -23.25
C ASN A 196 -16.40 -19.87 -24.09
N ALA A 197 -16.09 -19.85 -25.39
CA ALA A 197 -16.64 -18.84 -26.30
C ALA A 197 -18.16 -18.95 -26.50
N ASP A 198 -18.71 -20.16 -26.41
CA ASP A 198 -20.14 -20.44 -26.52
C ASP A 198 -20.93 -20.11 -25.24
N GLY A 199 -20.24 -19.81 -24.14
CA GLY A 199 -20.83 -19.44 -22.86
C GLY A 199 -21.00 -20.60 -21.88
N ASP A 200 -20.61 -21.81 -22.27
CA ASP A 200 -20.61 -22.98 -21.38
C ASP A 200 -19.63 -22.77 -20.24
N ILE A 201 -20.09 -23.09 -19.04
CA ILE A 201 -19.30 -22.95 -17.82
C ILE A 201 -18.31 -24.11 -17.74
N LEU A 202 -17.02 -23.80 -17.86
CA LEU A 202 -15.93 -24.75 -17.68
C LEU A 202 -15.60 -24.91 -16.19
N LEU A 203 -15.46 -23.78 -15.46
CA LEU A 203 -15.13 -23.78 -14.04
C LEU A 203 -15.93 -22.73 -13.26
N ARG A 204 -16.57 -23.18 -12.17
CA ARG A 204 -17.15 -22.34 -11.12
C ARG A 204 -16.14 -22.10 -10.02
N VAL A 205 -16.21 -20.92 -9.40
CA VAL A 205 -15.38 -20.54 -8.26
C VAL A 205 -15.91 -21.22 -7.00
N PRO A 206 -15.07 -21.89 -6.19
CA PRO A 206 -15.51 -22.49 -4.93
C PRO A 206 -16.20 -21.47 -4.00
N PRO A 207 -17.23 -21.89 -3.22
CA PRO A 207 -17.96 -20.99 -2.33
C PRO A 207 -17.08 -20.26 -1.33
N ASP A 208 -16.10 -20.96 -0.75
CA ASP A 208 -15.18 -20.37 0.25
C ASP A 208 -14.30 -19.28 -0.35
N VAL A 209 -13.90 -19.42 -1.63
CA VAL A 209 -13.16 -18.39 -2.36
C VAL A 209 -14.06 -17.18 -2.66
N THR A 210 -15.32 -17.43 -2.99
CA THR A 210 -16.33 -16.40 -3.27
C THR A 210 -16.70 -15.59 -2.02
N ALA A 211 -16.78 -16.26 -0.86
CA ALA A 211 -17.14 -15.66 0.42
C ALA A 211 -15.95 -14.97 1.12
N CYS A 212 -14.72 -15.22 0.67
CA CYS A 212 -13.53 -14.71 1.31
C CYS A 212 -13.43 -13.18 1.25
N ARG A 213 -13.02 -12.55 2.36
CA ARG A 213 -12.78 -11.10 2.44
C ARG A 213 -11.46 -10.67 1.78
N GLY A 214 -10.64 -11.64 1.38
CA GLY A 214 -9.33 -11.52 0.75
C GLY A 214 -8.21 -11.03 1.67
N SER A 215 -7.10 -10.57 1.09
CA SER A 215 -5.90 -10.20 1.84
C SER A 215 -6.10 -8.91 2.65
N SER A 216 -5.51 -8.87 3.85
CA SER A 216 -5.42 -7.69 4.72
C SER A 216 -4.40 -6.66 4.22
N ALA A 217 -3.49 -7.05 3.31
CA ALA A 217 -2.48 -6.15 2.77
C ALA A 217 -3.13 -4.99 2.00
N VAL A 218 -2.59 -3.78 2.10
CA VAL A 218 -3.03 -2.65 1.29
C VAL A 218 -2.95 -2.94 -0.20
N PHE A 219 -3.85 -2.37 -0.99
CA PHE A 219 -3.72 -2.31 -2.44
C PHE A 219 -3.41 -0.89 -2.90
N ASP A 220 -2.14 -0.54 -2.86
CA ASP A 220 -1.61 0.70 -3.39
C ASP A 220 -1.61 0.68 -4.92
N VAL A 221 -2.22 1.70 -5.52
CA VAL A 221 -2.31 1.87 -6.97
C VAL A 221 -2.33 3.35 -7.34
N GLN A 222 -1.83 3.66 -8.53
CA GLN A 222 -1.99 4.99 -9.13
C GLN A 222 -3.45 5.15 -9.56
N LEU A 223 -4.35 5.55 -8.66
CA LEU A 223 -5.79 5.67 -8.95
C LEU A 223 -6.06 6.61 -10.12
N SER A 224 -5.24 7.65 -10.28
CA SER A 224 -5.30 8.57 -11.42
C SER A 224 -5.13 7.89 -12.79
N GLN A 225 -4.56 6.68 -12.83
CA GLN A 225 -4.38 5.89 -14.06
C GLN A 225 -5.52 4.88 -14.31
N LEU A 226 -6.52 4.79 -13.42
CA LEU A 226 -7.72 4.02 -13.70
C LEU A 226 -8.53 4.66 -14.85
N PRO A 227 -9.03 3.88 -15.82
CA PRO A 227 -9.87 4.42 -16.88
C PRO A 227 -11.14 5.06 -16.29
N VAL A 228 -11.48 6.27 -16.73
CA VAL A 228 -12.61 7.06 -16.21
C VAL A 228 -13.95 6.31 -16.25
N GLY A 229 -14.14 5.46 -17.27
CA GLY A 229 -15.35 4.65 -17.42
C GLY A 229 -15.36 3.33 -16.62
N SER A 230 -14.29 3.02 -15.88
CA SER A 230 -14.16 1.74 -15.16
C SER A 230 -14.79 1.72 -13.77
N PHE A 231 -15.17 2.89 -13.25
CA PHE A 231 -15.77 3.04 -11.94
C PHE A 231 -16.86 4.10 -11.90
N ARG A 232 -17.73 4.01 -10.88
CA ARG A 232 -18.76 5.00 -10.55
C ARG A 232 -18.60 5.41 -9.10
N MET A 233 -18.39 6.71 -8.88
CA MET A 233 -18.33 7.29 -7.53
C MET A 233 -19.72 7.28 -6.91
N LEU A 234 -19.88 6.56 -5.79
CA LEU A 234 -21.14 6.49 -5.05
C LEU A 234 -21.23 7.58 -3.98
N THR A 235 -20.08 8.10 -3.52
CA THR A 235 -19.99 9.23 -2.59
C THR A 235 -19.06 10.32 -3.10
N GLU A 236 -19.22 11.53 -2.57
CA GLU A 236 -18.09 12.46 -2.49
C GLU A 236 -16.98 11.87 -1.61
N PRO A 237 -15.74 12.40 -1.66
CA PRO A 237 -14.72 12.06 -0.68
C PRO A 237 -15.19 12.35 0.75
N VAL A 238 -15.17 11.34 1.60
CA VAL A 238 -15.62 11.40 3.00
C VAL A 238 -14.38 11.47 3.89
N PRO A 239 -14.18 12.53 4.69
CA PRO A 239 -13.12 12.53 5.70
C PRO A 239 -13.47 11.51 6.79
N VAL A 240 -12.61 10.51 7.00
CA VAL A 240 -12.87 9.40 7.93
C VAL A 240 -11.99 9.46 9.17
N PHE A 241 -10.75 9.94 9.06
CA PHE A 241 -9.86 10.15 10.19
C PHE A 241 -9.15 11.49 10.07
N ARG A 242 -9.07 12.21 11.18
CA ARG A 242 -8.18 13.36 11.36
C ARG A 242 -7.18 13.03 12.45
N PHE A 243 -5.91 13.33 12.17
CA PHE A 243 -4.80 13.17 13.10
C PHE A 243 -4.17 14.54 13.34
N GLU A 244 -4.19 15.00 14.59
CA GLU A 244 -3.52 16.22 15.03
C GLU A 244 -2.21 15.80 15.70
N TRP A 245 -1.11 16.08 15.03
CA TRP A 245 0.18 15.47 15.36
C TRP A 245 0.84 16.04 16.62
N ASP A 246 0.33 17.17 17.12
CA ASP A 246 0.72 17.80 18.38
C ASP A 246 -0.14 17.34 19.58
N ASN A 247 -1.18 16.52 19.34
CA ASN A 247 -2.14 16.10 20.38
C ASN A 247 -2.00 14.60 20.73
N ARG A 248 -1.14 14.29 21.72
CA ARG A 248 -0.88 12.89 22.14
C ARG A 248 -2.14 12.12 22.54
N ASN A 249 -3.14 12.78 23.12
CA ASN A 249 -4.40 12.13 23.53
C ASN A 249 -5.30 11.83 22.32
N GLY A 250 -5.22 12.64 21.26
CA GLY A 250 -5.91 12.43 20.00
C GLY A 250 -5.29 11.32 19.14
N LEU A 251 -3.99 11.06 19.27
CA LEU A 251 -3.25 10.01 18.56
C LEU A 251 -3.47 8.63 19.20
N GLN A 252 -4.70 8.14 19.18
CA GLN A 252 -5.03 6.78 19.64
C GLN A 252 -4.49 5.75 18.66
N LEU A 253 -3.96 4.63 19.16
CA LEU A 253 -3.40 3.55 18.33
C LEU A 253 -4.47 2.68 17.67
N GLN A 254 -5.74 2.83 18.04
CA GLN A 254 -6.84 2.11 17.43
C GLN A 254 -8.09 2.97 17.51
N ARG A 255 -8.78 3.18 16.39
CA ARG A 255 -10.06 3.90 16.35
C ARG A 255 -11.01 3.30 15.33
N SER A 256 -12.30 3.59 15.53
CA SER A 256 -13.33 3.38 14.52
C SER A 256 -14.21 4.62 14.40
N VAL A 257 -14.57 4.99 13.18
CA VAL A 257 -15.48 6.11 12.89
C VAL A 257 -16.63 5.61 12.03
N LYS A 258 -17.85 6.11 12.33
CA LYS A 258 -19.05 5.93 11.51
C LYS A 258 -19.37 7.26 10.83
N SER A 259 -19.37 7.27 9.49
CA SER A 259 -19.68 8.43 8.67
C SER A 259 -20.97 8.18 7.88
N VAL A 260 -22.03 8.93 8.19
CA VAL A 260 -23.28 8.88 7.43
C VAL A 260 -23.08 9.59 6.09
N CYS A 261 -23.32 8.87 5.01
CA CYS A 261 -23.10 9.31 3.64
C CYS A 261 -24.41 9.24 2.86
N ARG A 262 -24.58 10.14 1.90
CA ARG A 262 -25.68 10.07 0.94
C ARG A 262 -25.16 9.62 -0.42
N ALA A 263 -25.77 8.58 -0.99
CA ALA A 263 -25.37 8.07 -2.29
C ALA A 263 -25.63 9.11 -3.38
N ARG A 264 -24.57 9.56 -4.06
CA ARG A 264 -24.64 10.51 -5.18
C ARG A 264 -25.17 9.84 -6.45
N ASN A 265 -24.81 8.58 -6.65
CA ASN A 265 -25.21 7.77 -7.79
C ASN A 265 -25.70 6.41 -7.31
N ALA A 266 -26.66 5.82 -8.01
CA ALA A 266 -27.05 4.44 -7.78
C ALA A 266 -25.94 3.46 -8.21
N GLY A 267 -25.75 2.39 -7.46
CA GLY A 267 -24.74 1.36 -7.75
C GLY A 267 -24.41 0.47 -6.55
N PHE A 268 -23.59 -0.55 -6.79
CA PHE A 268 -23.12 -1.47 -5.77
C PHE A 268 -21.85 -0.93 -5.09
N PRO A 269 -21.85 -0.76 -3.75
CA PRO A 269 -20.64 -0.42 -3.02
C PRO A 269 -19.68 -1.61 -3.03
N GLN A 270 -18.67 -1.57 -3.90
CA GLN A 270 -17.74 -2.68 -4.14
C GLN A 270 -16.36 -2.43 -3.54
N ALA A 271 -15.93 -1.17 -3.54
CA ALA A 271 -14.62 -0.78 -3.03
C ALA A 271 -14.67 0.60 -2.38
N VAL A 272 -13.63 0.88 -1.60
CA VAL A 272 -13.30 2.20 -1.08
C VAL A 272 -11.97 2.62 -1.70
N PHE A 273 -11.99 3.75 -2.41
CA PHE A 273 -10.77 4.46 -2.76
C PHE A 273 -10.35 5.32 -1.58
N MET A 274 -9.08 5.22 -1.19
CA MET A 274 -8.53 5.87 -0.01
C MET A 274 -7.28 6.67 -0.39
N TRP A 275 -7.17 7.86 0.20
CA TRP A 275 -5.96 8.70 0.15
C TRP A 275 -5.95 9.61 1.37
N TRP A 276 -4.92 10.44 1.49
CA TRP A 276 -4.81 11.41 2.58
C TRP A 276 -4.29 12.76 2.10
N ASP A 277 -4.54 13.77 2.94
CA ASP A 277 -3.99 15.11 2.82
C ASP A 277 -3.20 15.47 4.09
N LEU A 278 -2.15 16.27 3.93
CA LEU A 278 -1.39 16.89 5.00
C LEU A 278 -1.63 18.40 5.02
N THR A 279 -2.14 18.89 6.13
CA THR A 279 -2.07 20.32 6.47
C THR A 279 -0.70 20.56 7.09
N MET A 280 0.19 21.23 6.36
CA MET A 280 1.61 21.25 6.69
C MET A 280 1.96 22.18 7.85
N ASP A 281 1.18 23.24 8.07
CA ASP A 281 1.40 24.23 9.12
C ASP A 281 0.13 24.51 9.93
N LYS A 282 0.29 25.03 11.15
CA LYS A 282 -0.84 25.25 12.09
C LYS A 282 -1.92 26.21 11.58
N ALA A 283 -1.58 27.16 10.71
CA ALA A 283 -2.55 28.09 10.15
C ALA A 283 -3.32 27.49 8.95
N GLY A 284 -2.83 26.39 8.38
CA GLY A 284 -3.42 25.74 7.21
C GLY A 284 -3.15 26.47 5.89
N ASP A 285 -2.03 27.20 5.80
CA ASP A 285 -1.67 27.92 4.56
C ASP A 285 -1.14 26.97 3.49
N VAL A 286 -0.57 25.83 3.89
CA VAL A 286 0.07 24.89 2.99
C VAL A 286 -0.60 23.51 3.11
N LEU A 287 -1.19 23.07 2.01
CA LEU A 287 -1.81 21.75 1.85
C LEU A 287 -0.99 20.90 0.88
N LEU A 288 -0.68 19.66 1.26
CA LEU A 288 -0.19 18.61 0.36
C LEU A 288 -1.28 17.54 0.27
N SER A 289 -1.63 17.11 -0.94
CA SER A 289 -2.71 16.15 -1.17
C SER A 289 -2.23 14.97 -2.00
N CYS A 290 -2.59 13.76 -1.57
CA CYS A 290 -2.41 12.53 -2.34
C CYS A 290 -3.69 12.13 -3.08
N ALA A 291 -4.66 13.05 -3.21
CA ALA A 291 -5.92 12.77 -3.89
C ALA A 291 -5.72 12.46 -5.39
N PRO A 292 -6.49 11.53 -5.96
CA PRO A 292 -6.49 11.30 -7.40
C PRO A 292 -7.01 12.53 -8.15
N TYR A 293 -6.69 12.65 -9.45
CA TYR A 293 -6.90 13.90 -10.18
C TYR A 293 -8.35 14.43 -10.15
N TRP A 294 -9.36 13.56 -10.06
CA TRP A 294 -10.78 13.97 -10.00
C TRP A 294 -11.20 14.55 -8.64
N ALA A 295 -10.44 14.31 -7.58
CA ALA A 295 -10.67 14.80 -6.23
C ALA A 295 -9.58 15.78 -5.75
N HIS A 296 -8.51 15.97 -6.52
CA HIS A 296 -7.39 16.80 -6.11
C HIS A 296 -7.77 18.29 -6.01
N PRO A 297 -7.50 18.95 -4.87
CA PRO A 297 -7.98 20.31 -4.59
C PRO A 297 -7.47 21.34 -5.62
N ASP A 298 -6.25 21.17 -6.09
CA ASP A 298 -5.62 22.04 -7.09
C ASP A 298 -5.92 21.67 -8.55
N PHE A 299 -6.71 20.63 -8.82
CA PHE A 299 -6.87 20.10 -10.19
C PHE A 299 -7.34 21.15 -11.19
N GLN A 300 -8.38 21.94 -10.87
CA GLN A 300 -8.91 22.94 -11.81
C GLN A 300 -7.90 24.05 -12.12
N ARG A 301 -7.12 24.46 -11.11
CA ARG A 301 -6.05 25.45 -11.25
C ARG A 301 -4.93 24.91 -12.14
N LEU A 302 -4.47 23.69 -11.88
CA LEU A 302 -3.41 23.03 -12.64
C LEU A 302 -3.85 22.75 -14.08
N LYS A 303 -5.07 22.24 -14.27
CA LYS A 303 -5.67 21.99 -15.59
C LYS A 303 -5.69 23.26 -16.43
N SER A 304 -6.14 24.37 -15.86
CA SER A 304 -6.18 25.67 -16.52
C SER A 304 -4.77 26.16 -16.92
N ALA A 305 -3.77 25.97 -16.07
CA ALA A 305 -2.38 26.32 -16.37
C ALA A 305 -1.77 25.43 -17.47
N THR A 306 -2.14 24.15 -17.53
CA THR A 306 -1.65 23.22 -18.57
C THR A 306 -2.30 23.45 -19.94
N ASN A 307 -3.54 23.94 -19.99
CA ASN A 307 -4.23 24.27 -21.25
C ASN A 307 -3.58 25.43 -22.02
N GLN A 308 -2.69 26.19 -21.38
CA GLN A 308 -1.91 27.25 -22.03
C GLN A 308 -0.62 26.73 -22.69
N ARG A 309 -0.33 25.42 -22.61
CA ARG A 309 0.85 24.79 -23.21
C ARG A 309 0.53 24.26 -24.61
N GLU A 310 1.53 24.26 -25.51
CA GLU A 310 1.39 23.74 -26.89
C GLU A 310 1.04 22.25 -26.97
N ARG A 311 1.42 21.46 -25.95
CA ARG A 311 1.11 20.02 -25.86
C ARG A 311 -0.04 19.77 -24.90
N ARG A 312 -1.07 19.07 -25.39
CA ARG A 312 -2.19 18.58 -24.58
C ARG A 312 -1.70 17.49 -23.62
N ILE A 313 -1.89 17.71 -22.33
CA ILE A 313 -1.57 16.76 -21.26
C ILE A 313 -2.87 16.00 -20.90
N PRO A 314 -2.85 14.65 -20.81
CA PRO A 314 -4.00 13.89 -20.29
C PRO A 314 -4.36 14.33 -18.87
N GLU A 315 -5.66 14.35 -18.52
CA GLU A 315 -6.12 14.80 -17.20
C GLU A 315 -5.50 13.99 -16.05
N SER A 316 -5.29 12.69 -16.28
CA SER A 316 -4.61 11.77 -15.35
C SER A 316 -3.17 12.20 -14.99
N ASN A 317 -2.57 13.08 -15.79
CA ASN A 317 -1.18 13.53 -15.66
C ASN A 317 -1.08 15.04 -15.39
N VAL A 318 -2.18 15.68 -14.98
CA VAL A 318 -2.23 17.13 -14.68
C VAL A 318 -1.72 17.43 -13.26
N ILE A 319 -1.97 16.53 -12.31
CA ILE A 319 -1.51 16.67 -10.92
C ILE A 319 -0.05 16.18 -10.78
N PRO A 320 0.69 16.64 -9.76
CA PRO A 320 2.05 16.15 -9.50
C PRO A 320 2.06 14.63 -9.30
N TRP A 321 2.94 13.96 -10.04
CA TRP A 321 3.14 12.51 -9.95
C TRP A 321 4.22 12.17 -8.94
N ARG A 322 4.02 11.06 -8.21
CA ARG A 322 4.96 10.43 -7.27
C ARG A 322 4.61 8.95 -7.14
N ASP A 323 5.53 8.12 -6.66
CA ASP A 323 5.30 6.67 -6.51
C ASP A 323 5.44 6.20 -5.06
N HIS A 324 6.27 6.86 -4.25
CA HIS A 324 6.40 6.54 -2.82
C HIS A 324 5.10 6.76 -2.03
N TRP A 325 4.24 7.67 -2.51
CA TRP A 325 2.87 7.82 -2.04
C TRP A 325 1.89 7.68 -3.20
N MET A 326 0.91 6.81 -3.01
CA MET A 326 -0.12 6.56 -4.01
C MET A 326 -1.49 6.79 -3.38
N GLN A 327 -2.47 6.05 -3.87
CA GLN A 327 -3.78 5.89 -3.27
C GLN A 327 -4.01 4.40 -3.05
N ALA A 328 -5.00 4.04 -2.23
CA ALA A 328 -5.30 2.66 -1.91
C ALA A 328 -6.72 2.24 -2.34
N ILE A 329 -6.89 0.97 -2.66
CA ILE A 329 -8.19 0.33 -2.86
C ILE A 329 -8.43 -0.68 -1.73
N TYR A 330 -9.52 -0.50 -0.99
CA TYR A 330 -10.03 -1.49 -0.05
C TYR A 330 -11.30 -2.13 -0.60
N PHE A 331 -11.43 -3.43 -0.43
CA PHE A 331 -12.56 -4.19 -0.96
C PHE A 331 -13.65 -4.34 0.10
N LEU A 332 -14.88 -4.02 -0.29
CA LEU A 332 -16.05 -4.21 0.55
C LEU A 332 -16.61 -5.62 0.36
N PRO A 333 -17.23 -6.21 1.40
CA PRO A 333 -17.97 -7.45 1.23
C PRO A 333 -19.03 -7.33 0.12
N PRO A 334 -19.32 -8.42 -0.62
CA PRO A 334 -20.34 -8.38 -1.66
C PRO A 334 -21.70 -7.98 -1.09
N ILE A 335 -22.22 -6.84 -1.52
CA ILE A 335 -23.57 -6.39 -1.17
C ILE A 335 -24.52 -6.72 -2.33
N LYS A 336 -25.63 -7.38 -2.02
CA LYS A 336 -26.62 -7.86 -3.01
C LYS A 336 -27.61 -6.78 -3.47
N ILE A 337 -27.73 -5.69 -2.72
CA ILE A 337 -28.71 -4.64 -2.98
C ILE A 337 -27.96 -3.35 -3.35
N PRO A 338 -28.19 -2.78 -4.54
CA PRO A 338 -27.53 -1.55 -4.94
C PRO A 338 -28.07 -0.37 -4.13
N LEU A 339 -27.20 0.59 -3.82
CA LEU A 339 -27.61 1.88 -3.30
C LEU A 339 -28.45 2.61 -4.35
N GLN A 340 -29.46 3.34 -3.90
CA GLN A 340 -30.23 4.26 -4.74
C GLN A 340 -29.70 5.69 -4.56
N THR A 341 -29.76 6.50 -5.61
CA THR A 341 -29.41 7.93 -5.50
C THR A 341 -30.23 8.60 -4.40
N GLY A 342 -29.57 9.34 -3.51
CA GLY A 342 -30.17 10.01 -2.37
C GLY A 342 -30.35 9.13 -1.13
N HIS A 343 -30.13 7.81 -1.22
CA HIS A 343 -30.20 6.92 -0.06
C HIS A 343 -29.05 7.20 0.90
N GLU A 344 -29.38 7.22 2.20
CA GLU A 344 -28.39 7.39 3.27
C GLU A 344 -27.88 6.02 3.72
N PHE A 345 -26.57 5.92 3.92
CA PHE A 345 -25.92 4.72 4.39
C PHE A 345 -24.66 5.08 5.19
N THR A 346 -24.22 4.17 6.05
CA THR A 346 -23.05 4.39 6.90
C THR A 346 -21.79 3.79 6.27
N VAL A 347 -20.73 4.60 6.15
CA VAL A 347 -19.36 4.13 5.93
C VAL A 347 -18.68 4.00 7.27
N ARG A 348 -18.09 2.84 7.55
CA ARG A 348 -17.35 2.57 8.77
C ARG A 348 -15.87 2.44 8.42
N ALA A 349 -15.04 3.25 9.03
CA ALA A 349 -13.60 3.21 8.86
C ALA A 349 -12.96 2.79 10.18
N PHE A 350 -11.91 1.99 10.08
CA PHE A 350 -11.17 1.46 11.23
C PHE A 350 -9.68 1.62 10.97
N HIS A 351 -8.93 1.78 12.05
CA HIS A 351 -7.49 1.59 12.00
C HIS A 351 -6.99 0.97 13.30
N ASP A 352 -5.90 0.23 13.21
CA ASP A 352 -5.00 -0.06 14.32
C ASP A 352 -3.75 0.84 14.22
N GLU A 353 -2.61 0.42 14.79
CA GLU A 353 -1.41 1.25 14.78
C GLU A 353 -0.82 1.42 13.37
N TYR A 354 -1.06 0.48 12.46
CA TYR A 354 -0.39 0.40 11.16
C TYR A 354 -1.35 0.24 9.97
N SER A 355 -2.55 -0.31 10.17
CA SER A 355 -3.43 -0.74 9.08
C SER A 355 -4.78 -0.05 9.11
N LEU A 356 -5.39 0.14 7.93
CA LEU A 356 -6.77 0.60 7.79
C LEU A 356 -7.69 -0.51 7.24
N TRP A 357 -8.97 -0.45 7.56
CA TRP A 357 -10.00 -1.25 6.87
C TRP A 357 -11.36 -0.56 6.91
N PHE A 358 -12.27 -1.02 6.05
CA PHE A 358 -13.54 -0.35 5.80
C PHE A 358 -14.72 -1.34 5.75
N ALA A 359 -15.90 -0.85 6.11
CA ALA A 359 -17.17 -1.54 5.95
C ALA A 359 -18.28 -0.55 5.57
N VAL A 360 -19.38 -1.07 5.05
CA VAL A 360 -20.60 -0.32 4.73
C VAL A 360 -21.79 -0.98 5.43
N GLY A 361 -22.68 -0.17 6.00
CA GLY A 361 -23.90 -0.61 6.68
C GLY A 361 -23.88 -0.40 8.19
N ASP A 362 -25.03 -0.61 8.82
CA ASP A 362 -25.27 -0.34 10.24
C ASP A 362 -25.09 -1.55 11.16
N ASP A 363 -24.95 -2.75 10.60
CA ASP A 363 -24.75 -3.98 11.38
C ASP A 363 -23.41 -3.93 12.13
N ASP A 364 -23.49 -3.77 13.45
CA ASP A 364 -22.34 -3.86 14.36
C ASP A 364 -21.71 -5.27 14.38
N THR A 365 -22.43 -6.28 13.89
CA THR A 365 -21.93 -7.66 13.74
C THR A 365 -20.84 -7.80 12.67
N ALA A 366 -20.73 -6.86 11.73
CA ALA A 366 -19.67 -6.85 10.71
C ALA A 366 -18.27 -6.52 11.28
N THR A 367 -18.19 -6.17 12.57
CA THR A 367 -16.97 -5.66 13.24
C THR A 367 -16.44 -6.47 14.40
N ASP A 368 -17.11 -7.52 14.85
CA ASP A 368 -16.59 -8.35 15.95
C ASP A 368 -15.34 -9.19 15.57
N GLY A 369 -14.96 -9.21 14.28
CA GLY A 369 -13.92 -10.10 13.74
C GLY A 369 -12.56 -9.46 13.40
N GLY A 370 -12.34 -8.17 13.69
CA GLY A 370 -11.08 -7.49 13.36
C GLY A 370 -10.86 -7.21 11.85
N ALA A 371 -9.61 -6.93 11.47
CA ALA A 371 -9.24 -6.65 10.09
C ALA A 371 -9.56 -7.84 9.15
N PRO A 372 -10.00 -7.59 7.90
CA PRO A 372 -10.33 -8.65 6.95
C PRO A 372 -9.08 -9.48 6.64
N HIS A 373 -9.17 -10.80 6.77
CA HIS A 373 -8.08 -11.72 6.44
C HIS A 373 -8.55 -12.83 5.49
N CYS A 374 -7.58 -13.37 4.73
CA CYS A 374 -7.87 -14.45 3.79
C CYS A 374 -8.10 -15.76 4.53
N THR A 375 -9.20 -16.44 4.20
CA THR A 375 -9.58 -17.75 4.75
C THR A 375 -9.58 -18.86 3.70
N CYS A 376 -9.52 -18.51 2.40
CA CYS A 376 -9.59 -19.49 1.31
C CYS A 376 -8.22 -19.92 0.76
N GLY A 377 -7.13 -19.30 1.23
CA GLY A 377 -5.77 -19.50 0.71
C GLY A 377 -5.49 -18.84 -0.65
N TRP A 378 -6.52 -18.57 -1.46
CA TRP A 378 -6.35 -18.04 -2.82
C TRP A 378 -5.69 -16.66 -2.85
N HIS A 379 -6.12 -15.74 -1.98
CA HIS A 379 -5.55 -14.39 -1.90
C HIS A 379 -4.17 -14.35 -1.23
N ILE A 380 -3.70 -15.49 -0.70
CA ILE A 380 -2.33 -15.67 -0.23
C ILE A 380 -1.47 -16.25 -1.37
N ALA A 381 -2.01 -17.21 -2.12
CA ALA A 381 -1.30 -17.85 -3.23
C ALA A 381 -1.18 -16.96 -4.48
N GLN A 382 -2.15 -16.07 -4.73
CA GLN A 382 -2.24 -15.28 -5.96
C GLN A 382 -2.29 -13.79 -5.63
N SER A 383 -1.39 -13.01 -6.24
CA SER A 383 -1.40 -11.55 -6.14
C SER A 383 -2.64 -10.96 -6.82
N ARG A 384 -2.99 -9.71 -6.48
CA ARG A 384 -4.13 -9.00 -7.09
C ARG A 384 -4.02 -8.87 -8.60
N SER A 385 -2.83 -8.57 -9.11
CA SER A 385 -2.56 -8.51 -10.55
C SER A 385 -2.76 -9.87 -11.21
N ARG A 386 -2.37 -10.96 -10.53
CA ARG A 386 -2.58 -12.32 -11.02
C ARG A 386 -4.05 -12.71 -11.02
N ILE A 387 -4.82 -12.37 -9.99
CA ILE A 387 -6.29 -12.53 -9.98
C ILE A 387 -6.91 -11.75 -11.16
N GLY A 388 -6.45 -10.52 -11.39
CA GLY A 388 -6.83 -9.73 -12.56
C GLY A 388 -6.58 -10.42 -13.89
N GLN A 389 -5.39 -11.00 -14.06
CA GLN A 389 -5.01 -11.75 -15.25
C GLN A 389 -5.89 -12.99 -15.45
N LEU A 390 -6.19 -13.72 -14.37
CA LEU A 390 -7.07 -14.90 -14.43
C LEU A 390 -8.51 -14.52 -14.80
N ASN A 391 -8.92 -13.30 -14.50
CA ASN A 391 -10.22 -12.75 -14.85
C ASN A 391 -10.27 -12.07 -16.24
N ASP A 392 -9.16 -11.99 -16.97
CA ASP A 392 -9.12 -11.41 -18.30
C ASP A 392 -9.83 -12.32 -19.31
N SER A 393 -11.08 -11.97 -19.60
CA SER A 393 -11.92 -12.74 -20.52
C SER A 393 -11.39 -12.77 -21.96
N LEU A 394 -10.74 -11.71 -22.44
CA LEU A 394 -10.21 -11.68 -23.81
C LEU A 394 -9.00 -12.62 -23.91
N ARG A 395 -8.11 -12.56 -22.92
CA ARG A 395 -7.00 -13.50 -22.79
C ARG A 395 -7.51 -14.92 -22.75
N ASN A 396 -8.42 -15.23 -21.82
CA ASN A 396 -8.90 -16.59 -21.61
C ASN A 396 -9.60 -17.15 -22.85
N LYS A 397 -10.47 -16.38 -23.51
CA LYS A 397 -11.14 -16.82 -24.75
C LYS A 397 -10.15 -17.15 -25.87
N ARG A 398 -9.05 -16.39 -26.00
CA ARG A 398 -8.01 -16.69 -27.00
C ARG A 398 -7.35 -18.04 -26.75
N TYR A 399 -7.03 -18.37 -25.50
CA TYR A 399 -6.49 -19.67 -25.13
C TYR A 399 -7.50 -20.80 -25.36
N LEU A 400 -8.73 -20.64 -24.88
CA LEU A 400 -9.77 -21.67 -25.00
C LEU A 400 -10.12 -21.95 -26.47
N ASN A 401 -10.25 -20.93 -27.32
CA ASN A 401 -10.48 -21.11 -28.76
C ASN A 401 -9.31 -21.82 -29.46
N TYR A 402 -8.10 -21.65 -28.96
CA TYR A 402 -6.94 -22.38 -29.47
C TYR A 402 -7.00 -23.84 -29.02
N PHE A 403 -7.30 -24.09 -27.74
CA PHE A 403 -7.47 -25.43 -27.18
C PHE A 403 -8.53 -26.24 -27.94
N GLU A 404 -9.67 -25.65 -28.28
CA GLU A 404 -10.72 -26.31 -29.08
C GLU A 404 -10.24 -26.80 -30.46
N ARG A 405 -9.22 -26.18 -31.03
CA ARG A 405 -8.70 -26.53 -32.36
C ARG A 405 -7.63 -27.61 -32.32
N VAL A 406 -6.90 -27.72 -31.21
CA VAL A 406 -5.71 -28.57 -31.11
C VAL A 406 -5.93 -29.78 -30.21
N PHE A 407 -6.83 -29.69 -29.25
CA PHE A 407 -7.12 -30.80 -28.35
C PHE A 407 -8.10 -31.80 -28.97
N SER A 408 -7.89 -33.06 -28.59
CA SER A 408 -8.74 -34.20 -28.94
C SER A 408 -8.98 -35.04 -27.68
N SER A 409 -9.85 -36.05 -27.79
CA SER A 409 -10.12 -37.00 -26.70
C SER A 409 -8.90 -37.81 -26.26
N ASP A 410 -7.86 -37.89 -27.09
CA ASP A 410 -6.61 -38.60 -26.80
C ASP A 410 -5.51 -37.68 -26.24
N SER A 411 -5.78 -36.37 -26.15
CA SER A 411 -4.78 -35.40 -25.69
C SER A 411 -4.41 -35.61 -24.21
N VAL A 412 -3.11 -35.66 -23.90
CA VAL A 412 -2.54 -35.60 -22.56
C VAL A 412 -1.78 -34.29 -22.47
N VAL A 413 -2.25 -33.39 -21.60
CA VAL A 413 -1.79 -32.00 -21.55
C VAL A 413 -0.97 -31.77 -20.28
N LEU A 414 0.30 -31.38 -20.42
CA LEU A 414 1.16 -30.98 -19.31
C LEU A 414 1.11 -29.47 -19.14
N VAL A 415 0.69 -28.97 -17.98
CA VAL A 415 0.59 -27.52 -17.73
C VAL A 415 1.73 -27.07 -16.83
N LEU A 416 2.64 -26.29 -17.40
CA LEU A 416 3.79 -25.70 -16.70
C LEU A 416 3.49 -24.26 -16.27
N SER A 417 2.44 -24.08 -15.47
CA SER A 417 2.09 -22.78 -14.88
C SER A 417 1.34 -22.98 -13.57
N GLU A 418 1.88 -22.42 -12.49
CA GLU A 418 1.27 -22.44 -11.16
C GLU A 418 -0.03 -21.61 -11.11
N GLY A 419 -1.04 -22.10 -10.39
CA GLY A 419 -2.35 -21.47 -10.22
C GLY A 419 -3.12 -21.30 -11.52
N SER A 420 -2.89 -22.14 -12.54
CA SER A 420 -3.46 -21.95 -13.88
C SER A 420 -4.85 -22.57 -14.01
N LEU A 421 -5.89 -21.75 -13.91
CA LEU A 421 -7.28 -22.18 -14.16
C LEU A 421 -7.52 -22.64 -15.61
N LEU A 422 -6.68 -22.22 -16.57
CA LEU A 422 -6.77 -22.69 -17.96
C LEU A 422 -6.41 -24.19 -18.09
N GLY A 423 -5.53 -24.71 -17.23
CA GLY A 423 -5.21 -26.14 -17.20
C GLY A 423 -6.41 -26.98 -16.75
N LEU A 424 -7.10 -26.53 -15.69
CA LEU A 424 -8.35 -27.15 -15.25
C LEU A 424 -9.48 -26.98 -16.28
N ALA A 425 -9.49 -25.88 -17.03
CA ALA A 425 -10.44 -25.68 -18.11
C ALA A 425 -10.23 -26.71 -19.23
N ALA A 426 -8.98 -26.96 -19.63
CA ALA A 426 -8.64 -27.97 -20.64
C ALA A 426 -9.16 -29.36 -20.25
N ALA A 427 -9.08 -29.73 -18.97
CA ALA A 427 -9.63 -30.99 -18.46
C ALA A 427 -11.14 -31.14 -18.73
N ARG A 428 -11.87 -30.02 -18.73
CA ARG A 428 -13.31 -29.95 -19.00
C ARG A 428 -13.66 -29.85 -20.49
N MET A 429 -12.65 -29.76 -21.36
CA MET A 429 -12.80 -29.71 -22.83
C MET A 429 -12.61 -31.08 -23.48
N GLY A 430 -12.66 -32.16 -22.70
CA GLY A 430 -12.71 -33.53 -23.21
C GLY A 430 -11.36 -34.19 -23.49
N VAL A 431 -10.26 -33.62 -23.01
CA VAL A 431 -8.92 -34.26 -23.11
C VAL A 431 -8.84 -35.53 -22.26
N LYS A 432 -7.95 -36.46 -22.63
CA LYS A 432 -7.71 -37.71 -21.89
C LYS A 432 -7.26 -37.43 -20.45
N GLN A 433 -6.27 -36.55 -20.30
CA GLN A 433 -5.67 -36.25 -19.00
C GLN A 433 -4.98 -34.88 -19.01
N VAL A 434 -4.98 -34.21 -17.86
CA VAL A 434 -4.18 -33.02 -17.59
C VAL A 434 -3.22 -33.30 -16.44
N LEU A 435 -1.94 -33.02 -16.66
CA LEU A 435 -0.87 -33.06 -15.67
C LEU A 435 -0.57 -31.62 -15.25
N LEU A 436 -0.86 -31.24 -14.01
CA LEU A 436 -0.67 -29.87 -13.51
C LEU A 436 0.59 -29.78 -12.65
N TYR A 437 1.58 -29.02 -13.10
CA TYR A 437 2.74 -28.70 -12.28
C TYR A 437 2.42 -27.61 -11.26
N GLU A 438 2.35 -27.98 -9.99
CA GLU A 438 1.96 -27.12 -8.86
C GLU A 438 2.90 -27.35 -7.67
N PRO A 439 4.16 -26.87 -7.70
CA PRO A 439 5.13 -27.14 -6.64
C PRO A 439 4.77 -26.47 -5.31
N ASN A 440 4.11 -25.31 -5.35
CA ASN A 440 3.65 -24.60 -4.16
C ASN A 440 2.44 -25.31 -3.51
N ALA A 441 2.59 -25.74 -2.26
CA ALA A 441 1.53 -26.46 -1.54
C ALA A 441 0.27 -25.62 -1.28
N ILE A 442 0.39 -24.30 -1.12
CA ILE A 442 -0.79 -23.42 -0.91
C ILE A 442 -1.56 -23.29 -2.23
N SER A 443 -0.87 -22.99 -3.34
CA SER A 443 -1.49 -22.95 -4.67
C SER A 443 -2.15 -24.30 -5.02
N ARG A 444 -1.45 -25.42 -4.76
CA ARG A 444 -1.98 -26.75 -5.04
C ARG A 444 -3.28 -27.04 -4.29
N ARG A 445 -3.33 -26.77 -2.97
CA ARG A 445 -4.57 -26.93 -2.19
C ARG A 445 -5.72 -26.08 -2.74
N CYS A 446 -5.42 -24.86 -3.18
CA CYS A 446 -6.41 -24.01 -3.84
C CYS A 446 -6.91 -24.62 -5.15
N MET A 447 -6.02 -25.17 -5.98
CA MET A 447 -6.37 -25.82 -7.24
C MET A 447 -7.14 -27.14 -7.02
N GLU A 448 -6.79 -27.91 -5.99
CA GLU A 448 -7.52 -29.12 -5.56
C GLU A 448 -8.96 -28.77 -5.16
N ALA A 449 -9.18 -27.67 -4.44
CA ALA A 449 -10.54 -27.20 -4.11
C ALA A 449 -11.37 -26.86 -5.36
N PHE A 450 -10.74 -26.33 -6.42
CA PHE A 450 -11.39 -26.13 -7.71
C PHE A 450 -11.73 -27.45 -8.40
N VAL A 451 -10.83 -28.44 -8.37
CA VAL A 451 -11.04 -29.78 -8.92
C VAL A 451 -12.23 -30.46 -8.24
N GLU A 452 -12.27 -30.44 -6.91
CA GLU A 452 -13.35 -31.02 -6.11
C GLU A 452 -14.68 -30.33 -6.40
N HIS A 453 -14.72 -28.99 -6.28
CA HIS A 453 -15.95 -28.23 -6.48
C HIS A 453 -16.54 -28.39 -7.89
N ASN A 454 -15.69 -28.56 -8.90
CA ASN A 454 -16.11 -28.71 -10.29
C ASN A 454 -16.17 -30.17 -10.76
N SER A 455 -15.93 -31.14 -9.86
CA SER A 455 -15.93 -32.58 -10.16
C SER A 455 -15.05 -32.95 -11.37
N VAL A 456 -13.87 -32.35 -11.48
CA VAL A 456 -12.91 -32.61 -12.57
C VAL A 456 -12.18 -33.93 -12.27
N LYS A 457 -12.25 -34.93 -13.15
CA LYS A 457 -11.77 -36.30 -12.84
C LYS A 457 -10.42 -36.67 -13.45
N ASN A 458 -10.03 -35.97 -14.51
CA ASN A 458 -8.90 -36.29 -15.38
C ASN A 458 -7.71 -35.34 -15.14
N VAL A 459 -7.46 -34.98 -13.87
CA VAL A 459 -6.37 -34.08 -13.47
C VAL A 459 -5.46 -34.81 -12.50
N GLN A 460 -4.14 -34.73 -12.73
CA GLN A 460 -3.11 -35.20 -11.81
C GLN A 460 -2.18 -34.05 -11.46
N PHE A 461 -1.94 -33.84 -10.18
CA PHE A 461 -0.99 -32.83 -9.70
C PHE A 461 0.43 -33.39 -9.63
N LEU A 462 1.39 -32.59 -10.10
CA LEU A 462 2.82 -32.86 -10.03
C LEU A 462 3.45 -31.88 -9.05
N ALA A 463 4.02 -32.43 -7.97
CA ALA A 463 4.63 -31.65 -6.88
C ALA A 463 6.04 -31.15 -7.22
N SER A 464 6.70 -31.82 -8.15
CA SER A 464 8.03 -31.52 -8.67
C SER A 464 8.10 -31.99 -10.12
N ALA A 465 9.06 -31.48 -10.89
CA ALA A 465 9.29 -31.95 -12.25
C ALA A 465 9.69 -33.45 -12.25
N ASP A 466 10.44 -33.88 -11.23
CA ASP A 466 10.87 -35.27 -11.06
C ASP A 466 9.71 -36.23 -10.78
N ALA A 467 8.55 -35.72 -10.37
CA ALA A 467 7.35 -36.56 -10.19
C ALA A 467 6.74 -37.02 -11.52
N LEU A 468 7.21 -36.50 -12.65
CA LEU A 468 6.79 -36.94 -13.98
C LEU A 468 7.68 -38.08 -14.47
N GLU A 469 7.22 -39.31 -14.26
CA GLU A 469 7.94 -40.52 -14.70
C GLU A 469 8.15 -40.54 -16.23
N PRO A 470 9.28 -41.08 -16.75
CA PRO A 470 9.57 -41.09 -18.18
C PRO A 470 8.49 -41.73 -19.05
N ALA A 471 7.80 -42.75 -18.55
CA ALA A 471 6.69 -43.39 -19.25
C ALA A 471 5.48 -42.44 -19.40
N SER A 472 5.12 -41.70 -18.34
CA SER A 472 4.04 -40.70 -18.38
C SER A 472 4.44 -39.47 -19.20
N ALA A 473 5.73 -39.10 -19.20
CA ALA A 473 6.25 -38.04 -20.06
C ALA A 473 6.12 -38.38 -21.55
N ALA A 474 6.32 -39.64 -21.93
CA ALA A 474 6.19 -40.09 -23.32
C ALA A 474 4.75 -40.03 -23.86
N ASP A 475 3.75 -40.08 -22.97
CA ASP A 475 2.33 -39.96 -23.31
C ASP A 475 1.87 -38.51 -23.48
N VAL A 476 2.67 -37.52 -23.04
CA VAL A 476 2.33 -36.09 -23.17
C VAL A 476 2.29 -35.70 -24.64
N THR A 477 1.13 -35.22 -25.09
CA THR A 477 0.94 -34.76 -26.47
C THR A 477 0.98 -33.24 -26.60
N HIS A 478 0.74 -32.51 -25.51
CA HIS A 478 0.69 -31.05 -25.49
C HIS A 478 1.32 -30.51 -24.19
N VAL A 479 2.00 -29.36 -24.29
CA VAL A 479 2.57 -28.61 -23.16
C VAL A 479 2.05 -27.18 -23.17
#